data_AF-A0A9E0NBD7-F1
#
_entry.id   AF-A0A9E0NBD7-F1
#
_cell.length_a   1.000
_cell.length_b   1.000
_cell.length_c   1.000
_cell.angle_alpha   90.00
_cell.angle_beta   90.00
_cell.angle_gamma   90.00
#
_symmetry.space_group_name_H-M   'P 1'
#
loop_
_entity.id
_entity.type
_entity.pdbx_description
1 polymer ?
#
loop_
_entity_poly.entity_id
_entity_poly.type
_entity_poly.pdbx_seq_one_letter_code
_entity_poly.pdbx_strand_id
1 'polypeptide(L)'
;MNTRLAPCALLLLALPACATDPDPCAEATARVAVCFPDLAVASSSATCDPELAEVIAGSSCEDLAARDGKADDWTCAWMPWLCLGGGGAGGGSTQPGIEVAVMECGGDFAGSCPYVQSATCGLVTLHDSTGDEVARVFSNGNGRATFFGLAEGAYQVRVHKRDGALARMQPDPLSSATTSASQALTVGGRTTPWADFNLVPGSQQAITQCADADGGITVRDSAGVEVDRREVEWEWLIELERDGEVLERTRPLFLHHEASSSGVDENVVSFRLLRVGTYTVRYVRMEIPSYARRINPDYAQLRRLYSADVAPIEHNLRVSNAQRGRTVTIDRTLTDPLR
;
A
#
# COMPACT_ATOMS: atom_id res chain seq x y z
N MET A 1 -6.97 -6.52 -70.49
CA MET A 1 -6.10 -5.97 -71.55
C MET A 1 -5.71 -4.54 -71.18
N ASN A 2 -4.40 -4.29 -71.17
CA ASN A 2 -3.68 -3.01 -71.23
C ASN A 2 -3.77 -1.97 -70.08
N THR A 3 -2.84 -2.15 -69.14
CA THR A 3 -1.77 -1.20 -68.73
C THR A 3 -1.80 0.25 -69.24
N ARG A 4 -1.65 1.20 -68.30
CA ARG A 4 -0.63 2.27 -68.35
C ARG A 4 -0.03 2.52 -66.96
N LEU A 5 1.23 2.12 -66.82
CA LEU A 5 2.16 2.57 -65.78
C LEU A 5 2.76 3.92 -66.21
N ALA A 6 2.92 4.84 -65.27
CA ALA A 6 3.89 5.93 -65.34
C ALA A 6 4.79 5.86 -64.09
N PRO A 7 6.10 6.14 -64.20
CA PRO A 7 7.09 5.73 -63.22
C PRO A 7 7.24 6.74 -62.09
N CYS A 8 7.17 6.28 -60.83
CA CYS A 8 7.80 7.00 -59.72
C CYS A 8 9.30 6.79 -59.82
N ALA A 9 10.00 7.86 -60.22
CA ALA A 9 11.44 7.94 -60.12
C ALA A 9 11.86 7.83 -58.65
N LEU A 10 12.79 6.91 -58.43
CA LEU A 10 13.51 6.65 -57.20
C LEU A 10 14.14 7.94 -56.65
N LEU A 11 13.66 8.39 -55.49
CA LEU A 11 14.45 9.22 -54.58
C LEU A 11 14.27 8.64 -53.18
N LEU A 12 15.21 7.79 -52.77
CA LEU A 12 15.32 7.29 -51.40
C LEU A 12 15.69 8.46 -50.47
N LEU A 13 14.68 9.16 -49.98
CA LEU A 13 14.78 9.92 -48.73
C LEU A 13 13.91 9.20 -47.72
N ALA A 14 14.56 8.56 -46.75
CA ALA A 14 13.91 7.94 -45.61
C ALA A 14 13.17 9.03 -44.83
N LEU A 15 11.84 9.09 -45.01
CA LEU A 15 10.97 9.79 -44.07
C LEU A 15 11.04 9.04 -42.74
N PRO A 16 11.17 9.74 -41.58
CA PRO A 16 10.96 9.10 -40.30
C PRO A 16 9.53 8.55 -40.31
N ALA A 17 9.40 7.25 -40.06
CA ALA A 17 8.11 6.63 -39.82
C ALA A 17 7.31 7.50 -38.83
N CYS A 18 6.04 7.73 -39.13
CA CYS A 18 5.12 8.39 -38.21
C CYS A 18 5.29 7.75 -36.83
N ALA A 19 5.72 8.54 -35.84
CA ALA A 19 5.74 8.10 -34.45
C ALA A 19 4.30 7.75 -34.10
N THR A 20 4.03 6.46 -33.88
CA THR A 20 2.80 6.00 -33.25
C THR A 20 2.73 6.67 -31.89
N ASP A 21 1.58 7.28 -31.54
CA ASP A 21 1.34 7.74 -30.17
C ASP A 21 1.70 6.60 -29.21
N PRO A 22 2.48 6.88 -28.16
CA PRO A 22 2.90 5.83 -27.26
C PRO A 22 1.67 5.20 -26.61
N ASP A 23 1.61 3.88 -26.61
CA ASP A 23 0.53 3.13 -25.97
C ASP A 23 0.56 3.44 -24.47
N PRO A 24 -0.45 4.14 -23.91
CA PRO A 24 -0.43 4.57 -22.51
C PRO A 24 -0.33 3.38 -21.56
N CYS A 25 -0.85 2.21 -21.96
CA CYS A 25 -0.73 0.96 -21.23
C CYS A 25 0.70 0.42 -21.20
N ALA A 26 1.42 0.55 -22.31
CA ALA A 26 2.82 0.17 -22.40
C ALA A 26 3.70 1.14 -21.59
N GLU A 27 3.39 2.43 -21.58
CA GLU A 27 4.10 3.43 -20.77
C GLU A 27 3.85 3.22 -19.27
N ALA A 28 2.62 2.94 -18.86
CA ALA A 28 2.28 2.61 -17.48
C ALA A 28 3.04 1.37 -17.00
N THR A 29 3.06 0.33 -17.85
CA THR A 29 3.80 -0.92 -17.60
C THR A 29 5.30 -0.65 -17.47
N ALA A 30 5.86 0.17 -18.36
CA ALA A 30 7.27 0.55 -18.31
C ALA A 30 7.58 1.37 -17.05
N ARG A 31 6.69 2.28 -16.63
CA ARG A 31 6.86 3.08 -15.40
C ARG A 31 6.84 2.18 -14.16
N VAL A 32 5.88 1.27 -14.05
CA VAL A 32 5.81 0.30 -12.95
C VAL A 32 7.06 -0.59 -12.94
N ALA A 33 7.53 -1.05 -14.10
CA ALA A 33 8.77 -1.83 -14.20
C ALA A 33 10.03 -1.03 -13.81
N VAL A 34 10.06 0.29 -14.07
CA VAL A 34 11.16 1.17 -13.63
C VAL A 34 11.11 1.40 -12.11
N CYS A 35 9.91 1.57 -11.55
CA CYS A 35 9.72 1.85 -10.14
C CYS A 35 9.79 0.62 -9.24
N PHE A 36 9.42 -0.53 -9.78
CA PHE A 36 9.40 -1.82 -9.11
C PHE A 36 9.98 -2.87 -10.06
N PRO A 37 11.31 -2.83 -10.29
CA PRO A 37 11.98 -3.79 -11.20
C PRO A 37 11.85 -5.25 -10.73
N ASP A 38 11.44 -5.42 -9.48
CA ASP A 38 11.22 -6.67 -8.77
C ASP A 38 9.77 -7.20 -8.89
N LEU A 39 8.84 -6.46 -9.50
CA LEU A 39 7.48 -6.91 -9.79
C LEU A 39 7.40 -7.45 -11.22
N ALA A 40 7.01 -8.72 -11.37
CA ALA A 40 6.65 -9.25 -12.68
C ALA A 40 5.33 -8.62 -13.14
N VAL A 41 5.39 -7.55 -13.93
CA VAL A 41 4.18 -6.99 -14.56
C VAL A 41 3.69 -8.00 -15.61
N ALA A 42 2.66 -8.76 -15.27
CA ALA A 42 2.00 -9.62 -16.22
C ALA A 42 1.43 -8.75 -17.34
N SER A 43 1.95 -8.90 -18.55
CA SER A 43 1.42 -8.27 -19.75
C SER A 43 0.10 -8.95 -20.15
N SER A 44 -0.94 -8.85 -19.33
CA SER A 44 -2.27 -9.27 -19.75
C SER A 44 -3.04 -8.05 -20.25
N SER A 45 -2.89 -7.79 -21.54
CA SER A 45 -3.57 -6.75 -22.33
C SER A 45 -5.08 -6.94 -22.48
N ALA A 46 -5.75 -7.64 -21.55
CA ALA A 46 -7.18 -7.95 -21.66
C ALA A 46 -8.08 -6.87 -21.04
N THR A 47 -7.56 -6.05 -20.13
CA THR A 47 -8.32 -5.02 -19.39
C THR A 47 -7.41 -3.85 -19.01
N CYS A 48 -6.84 -3.15 -20.00
CA CYS A 48 -6.17 -1.87 -19.75
C CYS A 48 -7.15 -0.72 -20.00
N ASP A 49 -7.22 0.21 -19.05
CA ASP A 49 -7.90 1.50 -19.19
C ASP A 49 -6.85 2.58 -19.56
N PRO A 50 -6.95 3.20 -20.75
CA PRO A 50 -5.99 4.20 -21.22
C PRO A 50 -5.86 5.43 -20.30
N GLU A 51 -6.96 5.90 -19.71
CA GLU A 51 -6.96 7.12 -18.88
C GLU A 51 -6.24 6.88 -17.55
N LEU A 52 -6.42 5.69 -16.96
CA LEU A 52 -5.69 5.27 -15.77
C LEU A 52 -4.22 4.96 -16.05
N ALA A 53 -3.92 4.45 -17.24
CA ALA A 53 -2.55 4.13 -17.64
C ALA A 53 -1.69 5.40 -17.77
N GLU A 54 -2.25 6.50 -18.30
CA GLU A 54 -1.56 7.80 -18.34
C GLU A 54 -1.23 8.33 -16.94
N VAL A 55 -2.14 8.16 -15.97
CA VAL A 55 -1.90 8.55 -14.57
C VAL A 55 -0.75 7.75 -13.96
N ILE A 56 -0.71 6.43 -14.19
CA ILE A 56 0.38 5.57 -13.72
C ILE A 56 1.71 5.95 -14.38
N ALA A 57 1.72 6.14 -15.70
CA ALA A 57 2.91 6.54 -16.46
C ALA A 57 3.50 7.89 -15.98
N GLY A 58 2.62 8.81 -15.55
CA GLY A 58 2.99 10.12 -15.01
C GLY A 58 3.37 10.15 -13.52
N SER A 59 3.10 9.08 -12.76
CA SER A 59 3.37 9.00 -11.32
C SER A 59 4.86 8.73 -11.00
N SER A 60 5.35 9.24 -9.86
CA SER A 60 6.69 8.87 -9.37
C SER A 60 6.69 7.48 -8.69
N CYS A 61 7.88 6.91 -8.49
CA CYS A 61 7.99 5.61 -7.82
C CYS A 61 7.57 5.66 -6.35
N GLU A 62 7.75 6.81 -5.71
CA GLU A 62 7.27 7.05 -4.35
C GLU A 62 5.73 7.13 -4.33
N ASP A 63 5.11 7.78 -5.30
CA ASP A 63 3.64 7.90 -5.41
C ASP A 63 2.96 6.55 -5.70
N LEU A 64 3.66 5.67 -6.41
CA LEU A 64 3.20 4.31 -6.67
C LEU A 64 3.43 3.39 -5.45
N ALA A 65 4.52 3.59 -4.69
CA ALA A 65 4.84 2.80 -3.49
C ALA A 65 3.97 3.19 -2.29
N ALA A 66 3.49 4.44 -2.29
CA ALA A 66 2.63 5.05 -1.29
C ALA A 66 1.17 4.56 -1.28
N ARG A 67 0.78 3.65 -2.19
CA ARG A 67 -0.63 3.25 -2.41
C ARG A 67 -1.18 2.24 -1.39
N ASP A 68 -0.37 1.80 -0.43
CA ASP A 68 -0.84 1.03 0.73
C ASP A 68 -1.46 1.99 1.79
N GLY A 69 -2.72 2.41 1.58
CA GLY A 69 -3.57 2.90 2.69
C GLY A 69 -3.73 4.41 2.89
N LYS A 70 -3.40 5.25 1.91
CA LYS A 70 -3.62 6.70 2.04
C LYS A 70 -5.09 7.10 1.86
N ALA A 71 -5.53 8.07 2.65
CA ALA A 71 -6.89 8.62 2.57
C ALA A 71 -7.24 9.18 1.19
N ASP A 72 -6.26 9.66 0.44
CA ASP A 72 -6.45 10.32 -0.85
C ASP A 72 -6.27 9.42 -2.08
N ASP A 73 -6.01 8.13 -1.84
CA ASP A 73 -6.11 7.11 -2.88
C ASP A 73 -7.59 6.76 -3.11
N TRP A 74 -8.22 7.48 -4.04
CA TRP A 74 -9.63 7.31 -4.42
C TRP A 74 -10.00 5.85 -4.77
N THR A 75 -9.01 5.00 -5.11
CA THR A 75 -9.23 3.58 -5.39
C THR A 75 -9.47 2.74 -4.13
N CYS A 76 -8.99 3.14 -2.94
CA CYS A 76 -9.19 2.38 -1.69
C CYS A 76 -10.58 2.56 -1.07
N ALA A 77 -11.24 3.69 -1.31
CA ALA A 77 -12.59 3.96 -0.84
C ALA A 77 -13.67 3.17 -1.62
N TRP A 78 -13.41 2.88 -2.91
CA TRP A 78 -14.38 2.26 -3.80
C TRP A 78 -14.02 0.82 -4.25
N MET A 79 -12.73 0.45 -4.21
CA MET A 79 -12.23 -0.89 -4.55
C MET A 79 -11.20 -1.37 -3.51
N PRO A 80 -11.64 -1.81 -2.31
CA PRO A 80 -10.73 -2.19 -1.23
C PRO A 80 -9.76 -3.34 -1.59
N TRP A 81 -10.03 -4.12 -2.64
CA TRP A 81 -9.16 -5.20 -3.12
C TRP A 81 -8.00 -4.75 -4.03
N LEU A 82 -7.97 -3.49 -4.50
CA LEU A 82 -6.79 -2.92 -5.17
C LEU A 82 -5.73 -2.44 -4.16
N CYS A 83 -6.17 -2.20 -2.92
CA CYS A 83 -5.34 -1.86 -1.76
C CYS A 83 -5.12 -3.08 -0.83
N LEU A 84 -5.72 -4.23 -1.17
CA LEU A 84 -5.17 -5.53 -0.84
C LEU A 84 -4.15 -5.81 -1.92
N GLY A 85 -2.89 -5.81 -1.54
CA GLY A 85 -1.84 -5.54 -2.51
C GLY A 85 -1.78 -6.55 -3.67
N GLY A 86 -1.00 -6.13 -4.66
CA GLY A 86 -0.71 -6.88 -5.86
C GLY A 86 -0.29 -8.33 -5.59
N GLY A 87 -1.12 -9.25 -6.06
CA GLY A 87 -0.68 -10.59 -6.40
C GLY A 87 0.31 -10.54 -7.56
N GLY A 88 1.50 -11.12 -7.39
CA GLY A 88 2.39 -11.38 -8.52
C GLY A 88 3.90 -11.32 -8.22
N ALA A 89 4.47 -12.50 -7.98
CA ALA A 89 5.82 -12.97 -8.30
C ALA A 89 7.07 -12.12 -7.93
N GLY A 90 7.78 -12.62 -6.90
CA GLY A 90 9.23 -12.66 -6.69
C GLY A 90 10.15 -11.74 -7.50
N GLY A 91 10.75 -10.79 -6.79
CA GLY A 91 11.93 -10.05 -7.25
C GLY A 91 13.11 -10.39 -6.36
N GLY A 92 14.19 -10.88 -6.99
CA GLY A 92 15.41 -11.27 -6.30
C GLY A 92 16.18 -10.06 -5.80
N SER A 93 16.05 -9.77 -4.50
CA SER A 93 16.94 -8.86 -3.79
C SER A 93 18.40 -9.29 -3.95
N THR A 94 19.29 -8.34 -4.26
CA THR A 94 20.76 -8.56 -4.28
C THR A 94 21.40 -8.56 -2.89
N GLN A 95 20.64 -8.23 -1.84
CA GLN A 95 21.08 -8.33 -0.45
C GLN A 95 20.72 -9.70 0.12
N PRO A 96 21.61 -10.32 0.91
CA PRO A 96 21.28 -11.55 1.63
C PRO A 96 20.14 -11.26 2.62
N GLY A 97 19.07 -12.04 2.51
CA GLY A 97 17.86 -11.84 3.27
C GLY A 97 16.95 -13.08 3.25
N ILE A 98 15.79 -12.96 3.87
CA ILE A 98 14.71 -13.95 3.79
C ILE A 98 13.43 -13.23 3.40
N GLU A 99 12.77 -13.74 2.37
CA GLU A 99 11.42 -13.33 2.00
C GLU A 99 10.40 -14.29 2.59
N VAL A 100 9.27 -13.73 3.03
CA VAL A 100 8.20 -14.47 3.68
C VAL A 100 6.88 -14.12 3.02
N ALA A 101 6.13 -15.14 2.61
CA ALA A 101 4.73 -15.03 2.26
C ALA A 101 3.88 -15.64 3.38
N VAL A 102 2.93 -14.87 3.87
CA VAL A 102 1.94 -15.27 4.86
C VAL A 102 0.59 -15.24 4.18
N MET A 103 0.09 -16.42 3.87
CA MET A 103 -1.12 -16.62 3.12
C MET A 103 -2.14 -17.39 3.96
N GLU A 104 -3.42 -17.25 3.65
CA GLU A 104 -4.51 -18.04 4.22
C GLU A 104 -5.20 -18.83 3.11
N CYS A 105 -5.48 -20.09 3.40
CA CYS A 105 -6.25 -20.95 2.51
C CYS A 105 -7.70 -20.49 2.38
N GLY A 106 -8.14 -20.20 1.17
CA GLY A 106 -9.50 -19.81 0.84
C GLY A 106 -10.38 -21.00 0.46
N GLY A 107 -11.48 -21.22 1.19
CA GLY A 107 -12.59 -22.08 0.78
C GLY A 107 -12.79 -23.38 1.58
N ASP A 108 -14.01 -23.93 1.48
CA ASP A 108 -14.53 -25.09 2.23
C ASP A 108 -14.18 -26.45 1.60
N PHE A 109 -13.17 -26.52 0.73
CA PHE A 109 -12.90 -27.71 -0.06
C PHE A 109 -12.18 -28.78 0.76
N ALA A 110 -12.93 -29.59 1.49
CA ALA A 110 -12.57 -30.91 2.03
C ALA A 110 -11.13 -31.10 2.55
N GLY A 111 -10.55 -30.06 3.18
CA GLY A 111 -9.23 -30.11 3.80
C GLY A 111 -8.03 -29.85 2.87
N SER A 112 -8.19 -29.31 1.66
CA SER A 112 -7.06 -28.81 0.86
C SER A 112 -7.12 -27.29 0.65
N CYS A 113 -6.01 -26.69 0.21
CA CYS A 113 -5.78 -25.26 -0.01
C CYS A 113 -5.48 -24.94 -1.48
N PRO A 114 -6.45 -25.12 -2.39
CA PRO A 114 -6.26 -24.82 -3.81
C PRO A 114 -6.20 -23.31 -4.11
N TYR A 115 -6.66 -22.47 -3.17
CA TYR A 115 -6.64 -21.02 -3.27
C TYR A 115 -6.04 -20.42 -2.02
N VAL A 116 -5.23 -19.38 -2.20
CA VAL A 116 -4.56 -18.66 -1.11
C VAL A 116 -4.86 -17.17 -1.21
N GLN A 117 -5.07 -16.54 -0.07
CA GLN A 117 -5.29 -15.10 0.07
C GLN A 117 -4.22 -14.51 0.99
N SER A 118 -3.81 -13.27 0.75
CA SER A 118 -2.79 -12.63 1.56
C SER A 118 -3.26 -12.36 2.99
N ALA A 119 -2.45 -12.75 3.98
CA ALA A 119 -2.76 -12.51 5.37
C ALA A 119 -1.97 -11.31 5.92
N THR A 120 -2.66 -10.19 6.04
CA THR A 120 -2.10 -8.89 6.42
C THR A 120 -1.88 -8.71 7.92
N CYS A 121 -0.81 -8.01 8.28
CA CYS A 121 -0.38 -7.68 9.64
C CYS A 121 -0.30 -8.90 10.58
N GLY A 122 0.18 -10.03 10.07
CA GLY A 122 0.64 -11.14 10.88
C GLY A 122 2.05 -10.88 11.43
N LEU A 123 2.29 -11.17 12.70
CA LEU A 123 3.64 -11.09 13.27
C LEU A 123 4.48 -12.25 12.75
N VAL A 124 5.61 -11.92 12.13
CA VAL A 124 6.64 -12.86 11.67
C VAL A 124 7.89 -12.63 12.50
N THR A 125 8.42 -13.69 13.11
CA THR A 125 9.70 -13.64 13.82
C THR A 125 10.74 -14.50 13.14
N LEU A 126 11.99 -14.07 13.22
CA LEU A 126 13.16 -14.77 12.72
C LEU A 126 14.01 -15.19 13.91
N HIS A 127 14.34 -16.48 13.96
CA HIS A 127 15.21 -17.07 14.95
C HIS A 127 16.47 -17.62 14.31
N ASP A 128 17.61 -17.48 14.97
CA ASP A 128 18.88 -18.04 14.49
C ASP A 128 19.06 -19.53 14.87
N SER A 129 20.26 -20.05 14.67
CA SER A 129 20.61 -21.44 14.97
C SER A 129 20.64 -21.81 16.47
N THR A 130 20.76 -20.83 17.37
CA THR A 130 20.67 -21.08 18.83
C THR A 130 19.21 -21.07 19.29
N GLY A 131 18.30 -20.59 18.43
CA GLY A 131 16.87 -20.48 18.70
C GLY A 131 16.46 -19.10 19.22
N ASP A 132 17.40 -18.16 19.31
CA ASP A 132 17.17 -16.81 19.79
C ASP A 132 16.46 -15.98 18.73
N GLU A 133 15.51 -15.13 19.14
CA GLU A 133 14.84 -14.21 18.22
C GLU A 133 15.81 -13.08 17.85
N VAL A 134 16.15 -12.97 16.56
CA VAL A 134 17.09 -11.96 16.05
C VAL A 134 16.41 -10.83 15.30
N ALA A 135 15.18 -11.05 14.82
CA ALA A 135 14.38 -10.02 14.17
C ALA A 135 12.88 -10.34 14.21
N ARG A 136 12.07 -9.30 14.03
CA ARG A 136 10.63 -9.42 13.80
C ARG A 136 10.11 -8.36 12.87
N VAL A 137 9.05 -8.69 12.15
CA VAL A 137 8.36 -7.81 11.21
C VAL A 137 6.89 -8.21 11.14
N PHE A 138 6.03 -7.31 10.67
CA PHE A 138 4.64 -7.64 10.38
C PHE A 138 4.46 -7.79 8.88
N SER A 139 3.63 -8.74 8.45
CA SER A 139 3.28 -8.84 7.04
C SER A 139 2.52 -7.59 6.57
N ASN A 140 2.84 -7.09 5.39
CA ASN A 140 2.20 -5.92 4.79
C ASN A 140 0.81 -6.26 4.21
N GLY A 141 0.18 -5.31 3.50
CA GLY A 141 -1.12 -5.49 2.82
C GLY A 141 -1.17 -6.71 1.89
N ASN A 142 0.00 -7.15 1.42
CA ASN A 142 0.23 -8.29 0.54
C ASN A 142 0.49 -9.62 1.25
N GLY A 143 0.48 -9.64 2.58
CA GLY A 143 0.91 -10.82 3.33
C GLY A 143 2.41 -11.07 3.24
N ARG A 144 3.21 -10.11 2.75
CA ARG A 144 4.66 -10.26 2.62
C ARG A 144 5.41 -9.64 3.78
N ALA A 145 6.53 -10.25 4.13
CA ALA A 145 7.48 -9.78 5.12
C ALA A 145 8.90 -10.07 4.62
N THR A 146 9.83 -9.16 4.87
CA THR A 146 11.22 -9.34 4.43
C THR A 146 12.20 -9.00 5.54
N PHE A 147 13.22 -9.83 5.68
CA PHE A 147 14.37 -9.61 6.54
C PHE A 147 15.59 -9.36 5.68
N PHE A 148 16.28 -8.24 5.90
CA PHE A 148 17.47 -7.86 5.14
C PHE A 148 18.71 -7.83 6.04
N GLY A 149 19.90 -7.84 5.42
CA GLY A 149 21.17 -7.69 6.13
C GLY A 149 21.50 -8.87 7.04
N LEU A 150 21.01 -10.06 6.70
CA LEU A 150 21.24 -11.27 7.48
C LEU A 150 22.63 -11.83 7.21
N ALA A 151 23.27 -12.33 8.26
CA ALA A 151 24.48 -13.13 8.12
C ALA A 151 24.15 -14.47 7.43
N GLU A 152 25.14 -15.08 6.77
CA GLU A 152 24.97 -16.45 6.29
C GLU A 152 24.79 -17.40 7.47
N GLY A 153 23.86 -18.33 7.36
CA GLY A 153 23.54 -19.24 8.46
C GLY A 153 22.17 -19.90 8.34
N ALA A 154 21.89 -20.79 9.28
CA ALA A 154 20.59 -21.42 9.43
C ALA A 154 19.68 -20.56 10.30
N TYR A 155 18.43 -20.42 9.85
CA TYR A 155 17.39 -19.64 10.50
C TYR A 155 16.08 -20.40 10.57
N GLN A 156 15.20 -19.97 11.46
CA GLN A 156 13.83 -20.42 11.56
C GLN A 156 12.86 -19.23 11.54
N VAL A 157 11.99 -19.20 10.54
CA VAL A 157 10.92 -18.20 10.41
C VAL A 157 9.66 -18.75 11.05
N ARG A 158 8.96 -17.92 11.82
CA ARG A 158 7.74 -18.30 12.55
C ARG A 158 6.65 -17.26 12.34
N VAL A 159 5.40 -17.71 12.18
CA VAL A 159 4.21 -16.84 12.12
C VAL A 159 3.37 -17.04 13.38
N HIS A 160 3.00 -15.93 14.01
CA HIS A 160 2.34 -15.92 15.31
C HIS A 160 0.90 -15.42 15.24
N LYS A 161 0.05 -16.08 16.01
CA LYS A 161 -1.26 -15.56 16.40
C LYS A 161 -1.08 -14.39 17.38
N ARG A 162 -2.13 -13.60 17.53
CA ARG A 162 -2.21 -12.49 18.50
C ARG A 162 -1.98 -12.93 19.95
N ASP A 163 -2.35 -14.15 20.30
CA ASP A 163 -2.13 -14.70 21.65
C ASP A 163 -0.67 -15.13 21.92
N GLY A 164 0.23 -14.94 20.95
CA GLY A 164 1.65 -15.28 21.03
C GLY A 164 1.97 -16.74 20.71
N ALA A 165 0.97 -17.60 20.46
CA ALA A 165 1.21 -18.95 19.99
C ALA A 165 1.45 -18.97 18.47
N LEU A 166 2.14 -20.00 17.98
CA LEU A 166 2.32 -20.19 16.55
C LEU A 166 0.99 -20.42 15.84
N ALA A 167 0.86 -19.82 14.65
CA ALA A 167 -0.23 -20.14 13.75
C ALA A 167 -0.11 -21.59 13.24
N ARG A 168 -1.16 -22.09 12.60
CA ARG A 168 -1.18 -23.40 11.97
C ARG A 168 -1.17 -23.23 10.46
N MET A 169 -0.38 -24.04 9.77
CA MET A 169 -0.27 -24.04 8.32
C MET A 169 -0.45 -25.45 7.75
N GLN A 170 -0.86 -25.52 6.49
CA GLN A 170 -0.74 -26.70 5.67
C GLN A 170 0.68 -26.75 5.09
N PRO A 171 1.46 -27.82 5.33
CA PRO A 171 2.81 -27.95 4.76
C PRO A 171 2.77 -28.23 3.25
N ASP A 172 1.63 -28.70 2.74
CA ASP A 172 1.36 -28.96 1.32
C ASP A 172 -0.06 -28.44 1.03
N PRO A 173 -0.26 -27.57 0.03
CA PRO A 173 -1.57 -27.02 -0.31
C PRO A 173 -2.59 -28.06 -0.79
N LEU A 174 -2.17 -29.27 -1.13
CA LEU A 174 -3.06 -30.37 -1.52
C LEU A 174 -3.33 -31.35 -0.37
N SER A 175 -2.86 -31.04 0.85
CA SER A 175 -2.98 -31.91 2.03
C SER A 175 -3.83 -31.29 3.15
N SER A 176 -4.55 -32.15 3.87
CA SER A 176 -5.28 -31.77 5.10
C SER A 176 -4.44 -31.85 6.36
N ALA A 177 -3.20 -32.32 6.26
CA ALA A 177 -2.26 -32.29 7.37
C ALA A 177 -1.94 -30.84 7.74
N THR A 178 -1.84 -30.57 9.04
CA THR A 178 -1.43 -29.25 9.53
C THR A 178 -0.22 -29.36 10.43
N THR A 179 0.61 -28.32 10.41
CA THR A 179 1.77 -28.18 11.29
C THR A 179 1.82 -26.76 11.87
N SER A 180 2.72 -26.53 12.81
CA SER A 180 2.99 -25.18 13.30
C SER A 180 3.62 -24.35 12.18
N ALA A 181 3.24 -23.08 12.07
CA ALA A 181 3.78 -22.14 11.11
C ALA A 181 5.23 -21.76 11.48
N SER A 182 6.14 -22.71 11.24
CA SER A 182 7.57 -22.60 11.47
C SER A 182 8.32 -23.30 10.33
N GLN A 183 9.22 -22.59 9.66
CA GLN A 183 10.03 -23.13 8.55
C GLN A 183 11.51 -22.84 8.77
N ALA A 184 12.35 -23.86 8.55
CA ALA A 184 13.79 -23.72 8.60
C ALA A 184 14.32 -23.33 7.21
N LEU A 185 15.23 -22.36 7.18
CA LEU A 185 15.82 -21.81 5.96
C LEU A 185 17.30 -21.59 6.20
N THR A 186 18.08 -21.61 5.11
CA THR A 186 19.50 -21.28 5.16
C THR A 186 19.74 -20.05 4.31
N VAL A 187 20.30 -19.01 4.91
CA VAL A 187 20.84 -17.85 4.19
C VAL A 187 22.25 -18.21 3.76
N GLY A 188 22.50 -18.25 2.45
CA GLY A 188 23.81 -18.52 1.87
C GLY A 188 23.73 -18.63 0.36
N GLY A 189 24.75 -18.15 -0.35
CA GLY A 189 24.78 -18.14 -1.81
C GLY A 189 24.15 -16.91 -2.47
N ARG A 190 23.82 -16.99 -3.77
CA ARG A 190 23.39 -15.84 -4.60
C ARG A 190 21.88 -15.60 -4.61
N THR A 191 21.09 -16.43 -3.93
CA THR A 191 19.61 -16.40 -3.98
C THR A 191 19.03 -16.22 -2.59
N THR A 192 18.11 -15.28 -2.45
CA THR A 192 17.34 -15.06 -1.23
C THR A 192 16.38 -16.24 -0.99
N PRO A 193 16.49 -16.98 0.13
CA PRO A 193 15.53 -18.02 0.48
C PRO A 193 14.12 -17.45 0.75
N TRP A 194 13.10 -18.27 0.49
CA TRP A 194 11.69 -17.94 0.66
C TRP A 194 11.01 -18.85 1.68
N ALA A 195 10.23 -18.27 2.60
CA ALA A 195 9.35 -18.98 3.53
C ALA A 195 7.90 -18.78 3.09
N ASP A 196 7.19 -19.85 2.75
CA ASP A 196 5.79 -19.75 2.29
C ASP A 196 4.83 -20.43 3.27
N PHE A 197 4.01 -19.62 3.94
CA PHE A 197 3.06 -20.08 4.94
C PHE A 197 1.64 -20.11 4.38
N ASN A 198 1.15 -21.32 4.08
CA ASN A 198 -0.25 -21.57 3.73
C ASN A 198 -1.06 -21.82 5.01
N LEU A 199 -1.49 -20.74 5.68
CA LEU A 199 -2.21 -20.84 6.94
C LEU A 199 -3.58 -21.49 6.76
N VAL A 200 -4.02 -22.24 7.77
CA VAL A 200 -5.33 -22.90 7.76
C VAL A 200 -6.46 -21.86 7.68
N PRO A 201 -7.62 -22.18 7.07
CA PRO A 201 -8.74 -21.26 6.97
C PRO A 201 -9.16 -20.66 8.33
N GLY A 202 -9.42 -19.35 8.36
CA GLY A 202 -9.75 -18.58 9.58
C GLY A 202 -8.53 -18.07 10.37
N SER A 203 -7.30 -18.45 9.99
CA SER A 203 -6.08 -17.96 10.63
C SER A 203 -5.85 -16.46 10.45
N GLN A 204 -6.28 -15.84 9.35
CA GLN A 204 -6.02 -14.42 9.09
C GLN A 204 -6.52 -13.55 10.26
N GLN A 205 -7.74 -13.78 10.74
CA GLN A 205 -8.29 -13.05 11.89
C GLN A 205 -7.49 -13.29 13.18
N ALA A 206 -6.98 -14.52 13.36
CA ALA A 206 -6.19 -14.90 14.53
C ALA A 206 -4.79 -14.28 14.53
N ILE A 207 -4.20 -14.04 13.35
CA ILE A 207 -2.85 -13.48 13.22
C ILE A 207 -2.80 -11.97 13.05
N THR A 208 -3.84 -11.30 12.51
CA THR A 208 -3.83 -9.85 12.27
C THR A 208 -3.65 -9.06 13.57
N GLN A 209 -2.57 -8.29 13.74
CA GLN A 209 -2.30 -7.50 14.95
C GLN A 209 -2.26 -5.99 14.68
N CYS A 210 -2.98 -5.55 13.66
CA CYS A 210 -3.18 -4.13 13.31
C CYS A 210 -4.67 -3.77 13.32
N ALA A 211 -4.96 -2.48 13.49
CA ALA A 211 -6.27 -1.86 13.27
C ALA A 211 -6.14 -0.77 12.19
N ASP A 212 -7.27 -0.33 11.68
CA ASP A 212 -7.34 0.86 10.85
C ASP A 212 -7.86 2.03 11.70
N ALA A 213 -7.57 3.25 11.29
CA ALA A 213 -8.15 4.45 11.87
C ALA A 213 -8.78 5.30 10.78
N ASP A 214 -10.10 5.48 10.84
CA ASP A 214 -10.87 6.20 9.83
C ASP A 214 -11.72 7.28 10.49
N GLY A 215 -12.00 8.37 9.80
CA GLY A 215 -12.91 9.41 10.29
C GLY A 215 -13.03 10.60 9.36
N GLY A 216 -13.94 11.50 9.69
CA GLY A 216 -14.14 12.76 9.01
C GLY A 216 -13.37 13.91 9.67
N ILE A 217 -13.03 14.91 8.89
CA ILE A 217 -12.69 16.23 9.40
C ILE A 217 -13.73 17.25 8.97
N THR A 218 -14.03 18.18 9.87
CA THR A 218 -14.84 19.37 9.58
C THR A 218 -14.03 20.57 10.00
N VAL A 219 -13.83 21.52 9.10
CA VAL A 219 -13.07 22.74 9.41
C VAL A 219 -14.05 23.90 9.48
N ARG A 220 -13.90 24.73 10.51
CA ARG A 220 -14.66 25.96 10.70
C ARG A 220 -13.72 27.15 10.83
N ASP A 221 -14.14 28.31 10.37
CA ASP A 221 -13.43 29.56 10.62
C ASP A 221 -13.60 30.05 12.08
N SER A 222 -12.97 31.16 12.41
CA SER A 222 -13.04 31.83 13.71
C SER A 222 -14.45 32.30 14.10
N ALA A 223 -15.35 32.49 13.12
CA ALA A 223 -16.75 32.81 13.34
C ALA A 223 -17.63 31.55 13.51
N GLY A 224 -17.06 30.35 13.34
CA GLY A 224 -17.74 29.06 13.46
C GLY A 224 -18.47 28.62 12.18
N VAL A 225 -18.26 29.32 11.07
CA VAL A 225 -18.79 28.97 9.74
C VAL A 225 -17.93 27.87 9.14
N GLU A 226 -18.57 26.88 8.53
CA GLU A 226 -17.87 25.77 7.92
C GLU A 226 -17.12 26.21 6.65
N VAL A 227 -15.86 25.79 6.55
CA VAL A 227 -15.02 26.05 5.38
C VAL A 227 -15.44 25.12 4.23
N ASP A 228 -15.31 25.60 2.99
CA ASP A 228 -15.55 24.77 1.80
C ASP A 228 -14.67 23.52 1.82
N ARG A 229 -15.31 22.35 1.74
CA ARG A 229 -14.66 21.04 1.82
C ARG A 229 -13.61 20.79 0.72
N ARG A 230 -13.77 21.40 -0.45
CA ARG A 230 -12.78 21.34 -1.54
C ARG A 230 -11.55 22.18 -1.23
N GLU A 231 -11.71 23.26 -0.46
CA GLU A 231 -10.56 24.01 0.03
C GLU A 231 -9.85 23.23 1.14
N VAL A 232 -10.60 22.64 2.08
CA VAL A 232 -10.06 21.82 3.18
C VAL A 232 -9.10 20.74 2.68
N GLU A 233 -9.44 20.05 1.59
CA GLU A 233 -8.61 19.02 0.95
C GLU A 233 -7.18 19.49 0.60
N TRP A 234 -7.00 20.78 0.29
CA TRP A 234 -5.70 21.35 -0.12
C TRP A 234 -5.08 22.27 0.91
N GLU A 235 -5.85 22.65 1.93
CA GLU A 235 -5.41 23.55 2.98
C GLU A 235 -4.92 22.82 4.23
N TRP A 236 -5.08 21.50 4.27
CA TRP A 236 -4.68 20.69 5.41
C TRP A 236 -3.87 19.48 4.96
N LEU A 237 -2.73 19.29 5.63
CA LEU A 237 -1.96 18.06 5.58
C LEU A 237 -2.11 17.36 6.93
N ILE A 238 -2.29 16.05 6.91
CA ILE A 238 -2.43 15.24 8.12
C ILE A 238 -1.20 14.35 8.24
N GLU A 239 -0.50 14.46 9.36
CA GLU A 239 0.66 13.63 9.70
C GLU A 239 0.29 12.67 10.83
N LEU A 240 0.61 11.40 10.68
CA LEU A 240 0.54 10.42 11.76
C LEU A 240 1.95 10.21 12.32
N GLU A 241 2.15 10.59 13.58
CA GLU A 241 3.41 10.38 14.29
C GLU A 241 3.28 9.31 15.37
N ARG A 242 4.38 8.58 15.58
CA ARG A 242 4.63 7.80 16.79
C ARG A 242 6.07 7.98 17.21
N ASP A 243 6.30 8.15 18.52
CA ASP A 243 7.64 8.19 19.13
C ASP A 243 8.61 9.21 18.48
N GLY A 244 8.08 10.35 17.99
CA GLY A 244 8.84 11.40 17.33
C GLY A 244 9.15 11.14 15.84
N GLU A 245 8.65 10.05 15.28
CA GLU A 245 8.78 9.70 13.87
C GLU A 245 7.45 9.84 13.13
N VAL A 246 7.44 10.64 12.07
CA VAL A 246 6.28 10.73 11.16
C VAL A 246 6.23 9.46 10.34
N LEU A 247 5.23 8.63 10.63
CA LEU A 247 5.00 7.34 9.97
C LEU A 247 4.31 7.52 8.63
N GLU A 248 3.35 8.45 8.56
CA GLU A 248 2.54 8.67 7.37
C GLU A 248 2.15 10.13 7.21
N ARG A 249 2.02 10.55 5.95
CA ARG A 249 1.45 11.84 5.55
C ARG A 249 0.36 11.60 4.53
N THR A 250 -0.77 12.25 4.74
CA THR A 250 -1.89 12.23 3.81
C THR A 250 -2.59 13.59 3.82
N ARG A 251 -3.55 13.77 2.93
CA ARG A 251 -4.45 14.92 2.90
C ARG A 251 -5.88 14.43 3.16
N PRO A 252 -6.78 15.30 3.65
CA PRO A 252 -8.19 14.96 3.70
C PRO A 252 -8.70 14.72 2.29
N LEU A 253 -9.36 13.58 2.05
CA LEU A 253 -9.99 13.32 0.76
C LEU A 253 -11.39 13.92 0.75
N PHE A 254 -11.68 14.75 -0.25
CA PHE A 254 -13.04 15.19 -0.50
C PHE A 254 -13.84 14.08 -1.16
N LEU A 255 -14.90 13.62 -0.49
CA LEU A 255 -15.90 12.72 -1.05
C LEU A 255 -17.17 13.51 -1.34
N HIS A 256 -17.65 13.44 -2.58
CA HIS A 256 -18.99 13.92 -2.91
C HIS A 256 -20.04 12.98 -2.32
N HIS A 257 -21.24 13.49 -2.06
CA HIS A 257 -22.31 12.78 -1.39
C HIS A 257 -22.62 11.39 -1.97
N GLU A 258 -22.52 11.18 -3.28
CA GLU A 258 -22.76 9.89 -3.94
C GLU A 258 -21.65 8.86 -3.67
N ALA A 259 -20.45 9.32 -3.31
CA ALA A 259 -19.31 8.49 -2.97
C ALA A 259 -19.14 8.29 -1.45
N SER A 260 -19.87 9.07 -0.64
CA SER A 260 -19.84 8.96 0.82
C SER A 260 -20.78 7.85 1.34
N SER A 261 -20.40 7.19 2.43
CA SER A 261 -21.29 6.23 3.11
C SER A 261 -22.46 6.89 3.82
N SER A 262 -22.36 8.18 4.13
CA SER A 262 -23.38 8.97 4.84
C SER A 262 -24.40 9.63 3.90
N GLY A 263 -24.10 9.70 2.60
CA GLY A 263 -24.91 10.41 1.62
C GLY A 263 -24.76 11.94 1.68
N VAL A 264 -23.67 12.45 2.26
CA VAL A 264 -23.34 13.90 2.30
C VAL A 264 -21.89 14.14 1.88
N ASP A 265 -21.58 15.36 1.45
CA ASP A 265 -20.19 15.73 1.14
C ASP A 265 -19.33 15.66 2.42
N GLU A 266 -18.14 15.08 2.32
CA GLU A 266 -17.27 14.82 3.47
C GLU A 266 -15.80 15.03 3.13
N ASN A 267 -15.00 15.43 4.14
CA ASN A 267 -13.56 15.27 4.09
C ASN A 267 -13.20 14.09 4.97
N VAL A 268 -12.65 13.03 4.40
CA VAL A 268 -12.29 11.81 5.13
C VAL A 268 -10.77 11.68 5.29
N VAL A 269 -10.38 11.01 6.36
CA VAL A 269 -9.00 10.62 6.67
C VAL A 269 -9.00 9.17 7.11
N SER A 270 -8.01 8.42 6.62
CA SER A 270 -7.81 7.01 6.91
C SER A 270 -6.32 6.77 7.11
N PHE A 271 -5.98 5.94 8.09
CA PHE A 271 -4.66 5.37 8.32
C PHE A 271 -4.81 3.87 8.49
N ARG A 272 -4.03 3.08 7.75
CA ARG A 272 -4.14 1.62 7.75
C ARG A 272 -3.02 0.97 8.55
N LEU A 273 -3.28 -0.26 9.00
CA LEU A 273 -2.26 -1.11 9.61
C LEU A 273 -1.60 -0.53 10.88
N LEU A 274 -2.38 0.20 11.68
CA LEU A 274 -1.92 0.76 12.94
C LEU A 274 -1.77 -0.31 14.02
N ARG A 275 -0.58 -0.36 14.62
CA ARG A 275 -0.30 -1.22 15.76
C ARG A 275 -0.85 -0.63 17.05
N VAL A 276 -1.06 -1.50 18.04
CA VAL A 276 -1.35 -1.07 19.42
C VAL A 276 -0.32 -0.03 19.87
N GLY A 277 -0.83 1.02 20.51
CA GLY A 277 -0.03 2.11 21.06
C GLY A 277 -0.71 3.46 20.89
N THR A 278 0.04 4.50 21.19
CA THR A 278 -0.40 5.89 21.09
C THR A 278 0.24 6.51 19.85
N TYR A 279 -0.52 7.35 19.17
CA TYR A 279 -0.12 8.14 18.03
C TYR A 279 -0.51 9.59 18.24
N THR A 280 0.20 10.49 17.58
CA THR A 280 -0.18 11.89 17.46
C THR A 280 -0.58 12.15 16.02
N VAL A 281 -1.86 12.47 15.80
CA VAL A 281 -2.36 12.97 14.52
C VAL A 281 -2.16 14.47 14.52
N ARG A 282 -1.40 15.00 13.57
CA ARG A 282 -1.18 16.44 13.40
C ARG A 282 -1.90 16.93 12.18
N TYR A 283 -2.73 17.96 12.37
CA TYR A 283 -3.37 18.69 11.30
C TYR A 283 -2.53 19.96 11.05
N VAL A 284 -1.78 19.93 9.95
CA VAL A 284 -0.89 21.01 9.54
C VAL A 284 -1.61 21.89 8.53
N ARG A 285 -1.71 23.18 8.85
CA ARG A 285 -2.27 24.17 7.93
C ARG A 285 -1.28 24.42 6.79
N MET A 286 -1.78 24.39 5.56
CA MET A 286 -1.00 24.48 4.34
C MET A 286 -1.47 25.63 3.45
N GLU A 287 -0.56 26.30 2.76
CA GLU A 287 -0.83 27.36 1.78
C GLU A 287 -0.45 26.87 0.37
N ILE A 288 -1.04 25.75 -0.07
CA ILE A 288 -0.67 25.10 -1.34
C ILE A 288 -1.24 25.90 -2.52
N PRO A 289 -0.39 26.47 -3.38
CA PRO A 289 -0.86 27.19 -4.56
C PRO A 289 -1.45 26.22 -5.57
N SER A 290 -2.43 26.67 -6.35
CA SER A 290 -3.20 25.81 -7.28
C SER A 290 -2.33 25.00 -8.25
N TYR A 291 -1.21 25.56 -8.73
CA TYR A 291 -0.28 24.87 -9.64
C TYR A 291 0.49 23.70 -9.01
N ALA A 292 0.54 23.66 -7.68
CA ALA A 292 1.17 22.60 -6.89
C ALA A 292 0.16 21.54 -6.41
N ARG A 293 -1.15 21.76 -6.62
CA ARG A 293 -2.20 20.82 -6.28
C ARG A 293 -2.24 19.71 -7.32
N ARG A 294 -1.87 18.50 -6.91
CA ARG A 294 -1.76 17.31 -7.75
C ARG A 294 -2.21 16.10 -6.95
N ILE A 295 -2.79 15.13 -7.62
CA ILE A 295 -3.12 13.83 -7.00
C ILE A 295 -1.81 13.19 -6.52
N ASN A 296 -1.81 12.64 -5.31
CA ASN A 296 -0.68 11.98 -4.66
C ASN A 296 0.66 12.75 -4.81
N PRO A 297 0.77 13.96 -4.25
CA PRO A 297 1.99 14.75 -4.32
C PRO A 297 3.08 14.20 -3.38
N ASP A 298 4.35 14.60 -3.59
CA ASP A 298 5.40 14.45 -2.57
C ASP A 298 5.01 15.28 -1.33
N TYR A 299 4.44 14.58 -0.35
CA TYR A 299 3.95 15.19 0.88
C TYR A 299 5.05 15.77 1.75
N ALA A 300 6.26 15.20 1.71
CA ALA A 300 7.39 15.74 2.46
C ALA A 300 7.85 17.06 1.84
N GLN A 301 7.89 17.14 0.51
CA GLN A 301 8.16 18.39 -0.20
C GLN A 301 7.05 19.42 0.03
N LEU A 302 5.78 19.04 -0.06
CA LEU A 302 4.67 19.96 0.24
C LEU A 302 4.77 20.51 1.66
N ARG A 303 4.95 19.62 2.65
CA ARG A 303 5.10 19.97 4.07
C ARG A 303 6.23 20.98 4.29
N ARG A 304 7.33 20.85 3.56
CA ARG A 304 8.51 21.72 3.65
C ARG A 304 8.30 23.07 2.98
N LEU A 305 7.62 23.10 1.83
CA LEU A 305 7.53 24.30 0.99
C LEU A 305 6.32 25.18 1.30
N TYR A 306 5.22 24.59 1.78
CA TYR A 306 3.92 25.27 1.84
C TYR A 306 3.23 25.18 3.20
N SER A 307 3.91 24.75 4.27
CA SER A 307 3.30 24.84 5.60
C SER A 307 3.16 26.29 6.02
N ALA A 308 1.96 26.67 6.47
CA ALA A 308 1.74 27.97 7.08
C ALA A 308 2.57 28.12 8.36
N ASP A 309 2.91 29.36 8.71
CA ASP A 309 3.60 29.70 9.97
C ASP A 309 2.61 29.72 11.16
N VAL A 310 1.97 28.57 11.39
CA VAL A 310 1.08 28.32 12.53
C VAL A 310 1.37 26.94 13.09
N ALA A 311 1.22 26.79 14.41
CA ALA A 311 1.42 25.51 15.06
C ALA A 311 0.39 24.47 14.56
N PRO A 312 0.81 23.22 14.30
CA PRO A 312 -0.14 22.15 13.98
C PRO A 312 -1.14 21.93 15.11
N ILE A 313 -2.38 21.58 14.75
CA ILE A 313 -3.36 21.11 15.72
C ILE A 313 -3.08 19.63 15.98
N GLU A 314 -2.89 19.26 17.24
CA GLU A 314 -2.54 17.88 17.60
C GLU A 314 -3.73 17.14 18.20
N HIS A 315 -3.83 15.85 17.87
CA HIS A 315 -4.80 14.94 18.44
C HIS A 315 -4.15 13.62 18.82
N ASN A 316 -4.36 13.18 20.06
CA ASN A 316 -3.87 11.89 20.53
C ASN A 316 -4.82 10.76 20.16
N LEU A 317 -4.36 9.89 19.26
CA LEU A 317 -5.05 8.68 18.84
C LEU A 317 -4.52 7.48 19.61
N ARG A 318 -5.40 6.76 20.31
CA ARG A 318 -5.03 5.54 21.04
C ARG A 318 -5.60 4.30 20.37
N VAL A 319 -4.72 3.44 19.87
CA VAL A 319 -5.08 2.11 19.40
C VAL A 319 -4.90 1.12 20.55
N SER A 320 -6.00 0.76 21.20
CA SER A 320 -6.00 -0.12 22.38
C SER A 320 -6.13 -1.62 22.03
N ASN A 321 -6.60 -1.94 20.83
CA ASN A 321 -6.71 -3.30 20.31
C ASN A 321 -6.68 -3.24 18.79
N ALA A 322 -5.98 -4.20 18.18
CA ALA A 322 -5.59 -4.18 16.79
C ALA A 322 -6.12 -5.42 16.06
N GLN A 323 -7.43 -5.50 15.84
CA GLN A 323 -8.14 -6.67 15.28
C GLN A 323 -8.67 -6.38 13.86
N ARG A 324 -8.73 -7.41 13.01
CA ARG A 324 -9.33 -7.31 11.67
C ARG A 324 -10.77 -6.79 11.78
N GLY A 325 -11.11 -5.77 10.98
CA GLY A 325 -12.43 -5.14 10.94
C GLY A 325 -12.70 -4.16 12.09
N ARG A 326 -11.71 -3.89 12.95
CA ARG A 326 -11.81 -2.85 13.98
C ARG A 326 -11.23 -1.55 13.42
N THR A 327 -12.10 -0.56 13.26
CA THR A 327 -11.73 0.81 12.94
C THR A 327 -11.68 1.66 14.22
N VAL A 328 -10.64 2.47 14.35
CA VAL A 328 -10.53 3.49 15.39
C VAL A 328 -10.98 4.83 14.80
N THR A 329 -12.03 5.42 15.37
CA THR A 329 -12.62 6.65 14.81
C THR A 329 -11.78 7.90 15.10
N ILE A 330 -11.55 8.73 14.09
CA ILE A 330 -10.80 10.00 14.20
C ILE A 330 -11.60 11.25 13.80
N ASP A 331 -12.92 11.25 14.01
CA ASP A 331 -13.79 12.39 13.66
C ASP A 331 -13.41 13.67 14.41
N ARG A 332 -13.05 14.75 13.70
CA ARG A 332 -12.65 16.02 14.34
C ARG A 332 -13.30 17.23 13.71
N THR A 333 -13.68 18.17 14.57
CA THR A 333 -13.95 19.55 14.16
C THR A 333 -12.74 20.41 14.52
N LEU A 334 -12.17 21.07 13.51
CA LEU A 334 -11.02 21.96 13.64
C LEU A 334 -11.48 23.41 13.47
N THR A 335 -10.84 24.33 14.17
CA THR A 335 -10.96 25.77 13.89
C THR A 335 -9.72 26.18 13.10
N ASP A 336 -9.91 26.73 11.90
CA ASP A 336 -8.81 27.23 11.07
C ASP A 336 -8.19 28.47 11.75
N PRO A 337 -6.89 28.44 12.11
CA PRO A 337 -6.25 29.57 12.77
C PRO A 337 -6.03 30.77 11.84
N LEU A 338 -6.22 30.62 10.52
CA LEU A 338 -5.99 31.66 9.52
C LEU A 338 -7.29 32.28 8.96
N ARG A 339 -8.47 31.83 9.40
CA ARG A 339 -9.77 32.30 8.93
C ARG A 339 -10.67 32.69 10.10
#